data_AF-A0A9D8GPY1-F1
#
_entry.id   AF-A0A9D8GPY1-F1
#
_cell.length_a   1.000
_cell.length_b   1.000
_cell.length_c   1.000
_cell.angle_alpha   90.00
_cell.angle_beta   90.00
_cell.angle_gamma   90.00
#
_symmetry.space_group_name_H-M   'P 1'
#
loop_
_entity.id
_entity.type
_entity.pdbx_description
1 polymer ?
#
loop_
_entity_poly.entity_id
_entity_poly.type
_entity_poly.pdbx_seq_one_letter_code
_entity_poly.pdbx_strand_id
1 'polypeptide(L)'
;MARPLMPKATAVWLVENTPLTFEQIAEFCGLHSLEVQAIADGEVATGMQGLDPVVNGQLTKEELERCIADPAARLNMASSDIPQPVARPRGPRYTPIAKRQDKPDAIAWLIKHYPMLTDAQISRLIGTTKPTIAAVRDRSHWNSPNIRARNPVAMELCSQGDIDAAVGKIQAKAAAAEKAKKRAAEKAKAAAEAAAAAAAAAEADAAAAAAAPEAAAGAAPEQPEQPAETAAAEPSTESTPPAEAAEPPAPDEDKQVSGQSNAENPNPQTKEPTAA
;
A
#
# COMPACT_ATOMS: atom_id res chain seq x y z
N MET A 1 -18.57 -0.13 23.73
CA MET A 1 -18.73 1.32 23.47
C MET A 1 -17.36 1.90 23.11
N ALA A 2 -17.30 3.04 22.42
CA ALA A 2 -16.07 3.82 22.33
C ALA A 2 -15.73 4.40 23.72
N ARG A 3 -14.46 4.75 23.96
CA ARG A 3 -13.97 5.30 25.23
C ARG A 3 -13.24 6.62 24.96
N PRO A 4 -13.27 7.59 25.90
CA PRO A 4 -12.50 8.83 25.79
C PRO A 4 -11.00 8.53 25.72
N LEU A 5 -10.25 9.41 25.04
CA LEU A 5 -8.85 9.18 24.68
C LEU A 5 -7.89 9.18 25.90
N MET A 6 -8.24 9.92 26.95
CA MET A 6 -7.48 9.99 28.21
C MET A 6 -8.39 9.66 29.42
N PRO A 7 -8.82 8.41 29.60
CA PRO A 7 -9.95 8.07 30.47
C PRO A 7 -9.77 8.46 31.94
N LYS A 8 -8.53 8.48 32.48
CA LYS A 8 -8.29 8.93 33.85
C LYS A 8 -8.34 10.47 33.99
N ALA A 9 -7.75 11.23 33.07
CA ALA A 9 -7.85 12.69 33.09
C ALA A 9 -9.28 13.19 32.83
N THR A 10 -10.04 12.48 31.98
CA THR A 10 -11.46 12.76 31.76
C THR A 10 -12.31 12.37 32.98
N ALA A 11 -11.98 11.28 33.70
CA ALA A 11 -12.65 10.93 34.95
C ALA A 11 -12.40 11.98 36.05
N VAL A 12 -11.15 12.46 36.23
CA VAL A 12 -10.81 13.57 37.14
C VAL A 12 -11.68 14.79 36.83
N TRP A 13 -11.72 15.24 35.57
CA TRP A 13 -12.50 16.41 35.20
C TRP A 13 -14.01 16.22 35.46
N LEU A 14 -14.57 15.06 35.11
CA LEU A 14 -16.00 14.78 35.33
C LEU A 14 -16.36 14.74 36.83
N VAL A 15 -15.50 14.18 37.68
CA VAL A 15 -15.68 14.17 39.14
C VAL A 15 -15.60 15.58 39.73
N GLU A 16 -14.66 16.41 39.26
CA GLU A 16 -14.47 17.78 39.76
C GLU A 16 -15.54 18.78 39.29
N ASN A 17 -16.07 18.61 38.07
CA ASN A 17 -16.88 19.63 37.38
C ASN A 17 -18.34 19.24 37.16
N THR A 18 -18.77 18.01 37.50
CA THR A 18 -20.14 17.53 37.23
C THR A 18 -20.73 16.71 38.38
N PRO A 19 -22.04 16.79 38.65
CA PRO A 19 -22.71 16.00 39.69
C PRO A 19 -23.07 14.58 39.23
N LEU A 20 -22.35 14.01 38.27
CA LEU A 20 -22.61 12.66 37.75
C LEU A 20 -22.26 11.58 38.77
N THR A 21 -22.95 10.44 38.71
CA THR A 21 -22.63 9.30 39.57
C THR A 21 -21.32 8.62 39.15
N PHE A 22 -20.64 8.01 40.13
CA PHE A 22 -19.40 7.26 39.86
C PHE A 22 -19.61 6.09 38.87
N GLU A 23 -20.82 5.53 38.78
CA GLU A 23 -21.14 4.49 37.79
C GLU A 23 -21.24 5.04 36.36
N GLN A 24 -21.88 6.20 36.16
CA GLN A 24 -21.94 6.87 34.85
C GLN A 24 -20.54 7.25 34.35
N ILE A 25 -19.69 7.80 35.22
CA ILE A 25 -18.30 8.15 34.89
C ILE A 25 -17.46 6.88 34.62
N ALA A 26 -17.65 5.82 35.41
CA ALA A 26 -16.96 4.55 35.23
C ALA A 26 -17.30 3.87 33.89
N GLU A 27 -18.58 3.81 33.52
CA GLU A 27 -18.99 3.22 32.24
C GLU A 27 -18.47 4.02 31.04
N PHE A 28 -18.53 5.36 31.10
CA PHE A 28 -18.03 6.23 30.04
C PHE A 28 -16.52 6.11 29.84
N CYS A 29 -15.74 6.26 30.92
CA CYS A 29 -14.28 6.16 30.86
C CYS A 29 -13.77 4.71 30.71
N GLY A 30 -14.63 3.71 30.97
CA GLY A 30 -14.26 2.29 30.96
C GLY A 30 -13.35 1.89 32.13
N LEU A 31 -13.55 2.51 33.29
CA LEU A 31 -12.88 2.27 34.57
C LEU A 31 -13.81 1.49 35.52
N HIS A 32 -13.33 1.06 36.68
CA HIS A 32 -14.23 0.60 37.75
C HIS A 32 -14.76 1.78 38.58
N SER A 33 -15.98 1.68 39.10
CA SER A 33 -16.53 2.62 40.09
C SER A 33 -15.59 2.90 41.27
N LEU A 34 -14.85 1.91 41.76
CA LEU A 34 -13.84 2.06 42.82
C LEU A 34 -12.61 2.87 42.37
N GLU A 35 -12.21 2.83 41.09
CA GLU A 35 -11.16 3.71 40.57
C GLU A 35 -11.65 5.16 40.45
N VAL A 36 -12.93 5.37 40.11
CA VAL A 36 -13.53 6.71 40.08
C VAL A 36 -13.70 7.26 41.50
N GLN A 37 -14.09 6.43 42.46
CA GLN A 37 -14.13 6.81 43.87
C GLN A 37 -12.74 7.16 44.40
N ALA A 38 -11.72 6.35 44.16
CA ALA A 38 -10.35 6.64 44.60
C ALA A 38 -9.74 7.88 43.91
N ILE A 39 -10.27 8.29 42.75
CA ILE A 39 -9.97 9.60 42.13
C ILE A 39 -10.69 10.74 42.90
N ALA A 40 -11.96 10.57 43.27
CA ALA A 40 -12.72 11.54 44.06
C ALA A 40 -12.16 11.74 45.49
N ASP A 41 -11.70 10.66 46.12
CA ASP A 41 -11.03 10.65 47.42
C ASP A 41 -9.56 11.16 47.33
N GLY A 42 -9.05 11.43 46.11
CA GLY A 42 -7.72 12.00 45.86
C GLY A 42 -6.54 11.04 45.97
N GLU A 43 -6.78 9.76 46.30
CA GLU A 43 -5.78 8.70 46.44
C GLU A 43 -5.16 8.31 45.09
N VAL A 44 -5.94 8.36 44.01
CA VAL A 44 -5.52 7.97 42.65
C VAL A 44 -5.48 9.19 41.73
N ALA A 45 -4.42 9.27 40.92
CA ALA A 45 -4.17 10.36 39.97
C ALA A 45 -3.96 11.75 40.60
N THR A 46 -3.53 11.82 41.87
CA THR A 46 -3.13 13.04 42.57
C THR A 46 -2.17 13.89 41.71
N GLY A 47 -2.55 15.14 41.40
CA GLY A 47 -1.77 16.04 40.53
C GLY A 47 -1.93 15.82 39.03
N MET A 48 -2.81 14.92 38.58
CA MET A 48 -3.22 14.82 37.18
C MET A 48 -4.19 15.97 36.84
N GLN A 49 -3.88 16.75 35.82
CA GLN A 49 -4.77 17.82 35.36
C GLN A 49 -5.96 17.23 34.60
N GLY A 50 -7.18 17.56 35.04
CA GLY A 50 -8.41 17.10 34.40
C GLY A 50 -8.54 17.58 32.94
N LEU A 51 -9.01 16.69 32.05
CA LEU A 51 -9.22 16.99 30.63
C LEU A 51 -10.73 17.02 30.30
N ASP A 52 -11.22 18.23 29.98
CA ASP A 52 -12.59 18.51 29.59
C ASP A 52 -13.00 17.71 28.33
N PRO A 53 -13.97 16.76 28.43
CA PRO A 53 -14.43 15.95 27.31
C PRO A 53 -15.32 16.72 26.34
N VAL A 54 -15.94 17.83 26.75
CA VAL A 54 -16.78 18.68 25.89
C VAL A 54 -15.91 19.55 24.99
N VAL A 55 -14.89 20.21 25.55
CA VAL A 55 -13.90 20.98 24.78
C VAL A 55 -13.09 20.08 23.85
N ASN A 56 -12.84 18.83 24.24
CA ASN A 56 -12.17 17.82 23.40
C ASN A 56 -13.10 17.14 22.38
N GLY A 57 -14.38 17.56 22.27
CA GLY A 57 -15.33 17.00 21.30
C GLY A 57 -15.68 15.52 21.50
N GLN A 58 -15.52 15.00 22.72
CA GLN A 58 -15.83 13.61 23.11
C GLN A 58 -17.21 13.48 23.77
N LEU A 59 -17.75 14.57 24.33
CA LEU A 59 -19.14 14.70 24.76
C LEU A 59 -19.74 15.99 24.18
N THR A 60 -21.06 16.06 24.10
CA THR A 60 -21.79 17.31 23.83
C THR A 60 -22.39 17.84 25.14
N LYS A 61 -22.80 19.12 25.17
CA LYS A 61 -23.35 19.73 26.40
C LYS A 61 -24.74 19.18 26.72
N GLU A 62 -25.54 18.98 25.69
CA GLU A 62 -26.89 18.43 25.77
C GLU A 62 -26.88 17.00 26.33
N GLU A 63 -25.90 16.18 25.93
CA GLU A 63 -25.71 14.82 26.45
C GLU A 63 -25.26 14.81 27.91
N LEU A 64 -24.42 15.78 28.31
CA LEU A 64 -23.99 15.95 29.69
C LEU A 64 -25.15 16.39 30.60
N GLU A 65 -25.90 17.43 30.18
CA GLU A 65 -27.10 17.93 30.87
C GLU A 65 -28.17 16.84 31.01
N ARG A 66 -28.38 16.02 29.97
CA ARG A 66 -29.28 14.86 30.00
C ARG A 66 -28.89 13.83 31.07
N CYS A 67 -27.60 13.52 31.21
CA CYS A 67 -27.12 12.54 32.19
C CYS A 67 -26.98 13.12 33.62
N ILE A 68 -26.90 14.44 33.75
CA ILE A 68 -27.02 15.15 35.04
C ILE A 68 -28.47 15.12 35.55
N ALA A 69 -29.46 15.18 34.67
CA ALA A 69 -30.87 15.13 35.03
C ALA A 69 -31.39 13.71 35.38
N ASP A 70 -30.77 12.66 34.84
CA ASP A 70 -31.13 11.25 35.08
C ASP A 70 -29.90 10.41 35.51
N PRO A 71 -29.79 10.03 36.79
CA PRO A 71 -28.70 9.19 37.30
C PRO A 71 -28.62 7.79 36.66
N ALA A 72 -29.70 7.28 36.04
CA ALA A 72 -29.71 6.00 35.34
C ALA A 72 -29.31 6.14 33.85
N ALA A 73 -29.23 7.36 33.32
CA ALA A 73 -28.82 7.62 31.95
C ALA A 73 -27.31 7.42 31.75
N ARG A 74 -26.96 6.76 30.64
CA ARG A 74 -25.56 6.51 30.25
C ARG A 74 -25.10 7.57 29.25
N LEU A 75 -23.86 8.02 29.42
CA LEU A 75 -23.16 8.96 28.53
C LEU A 75 -22.72 8.25 27.24
N ASN A 76 -23.04 8.83 26.09
CA ASN A 76 -22.62 8.36 24.77
C ASN A 76 -21.54 9.31 24.21
N MET A 77 -20.45 8.73 23.70
CA MET A 77 -19.37 9.52 23.12
C MET A 77 -19.82 10.18 21.81
N ALA A 78 -19.52 11.47 21.65
CA ALA A 78 -19.89 12.25 20.48
C ALA A 78 -19.26 11.67 19.19
N SER A 79 -19.99 11.75 18.08
CA SER A 79 -19.52 11.32 16.76
C SER A 79 -18.58 12.37 16.16
N SER A 80 -17.27 12.17 16.31
CA SER A 80 -16.28 13.07 15.71
C SER A 80 -16.14 12.87 14.20
N ASP A 81 -16.40 13.93 13.43
CA ASP A 81 -16.20 13.98 11.97
C ASP A 81 -14.71 14.21 11.61
N ILE A 82 -13.83 13.42 12.24
CA ILE A 82 -12.39 13.46 12.03
C ILE A 82 -12.00 12.15 11.32
N PRO A 83 -11.45 12.19 10.09
CA PRO A 83 -11.10 10.98 9.36
C PRO A 83 -9.98 10.22 10.09
N GLN A 84 -10.32 9.05 10.64
CA GLN A 84 -9.39 8.26 11.44
C GLN A 84 -8.14 7.85 10.62
N PRO A 85 -6.92 7.97 11.17
CA PRO A 85 -5.70 7.66 10.45
C PRO A 85 -5.60 6.15 10.17
N VAL A 86 -5.91 5.76 8.93
CA VAL A 86 -5.86 4.36 8.47
C VAL A 86 -4.47 3.78 8.71
N ALA A 87 -4.40 2.68 9.45
CA ALA A 87 -3.14 2.02 9.79
C ALA A 87 -2.35 1.65 8.53
N ARG A 88 -1.15 2.23 8.37
CA ARG A 88 -0.31 2.01 7.18
C ARG A 88 -0.01 0.51 7.02
N PRO A 89 -0.14 -0.06 5.80
CA PRO A 89 0.12 -1.48 5.58
C PRO A 89 1.58 -1.81 5.94
N ARG A 90 1.79 -2.87 6.73
CA ARG A 90 3.14 -3.27 7.17
C ARG A 90 4.09 -3.35 5.98
N GLY A 91 5.23 -2.67 6.08
CA GLY A 91 6.27 -2.66 5.04
C GLY A 91 6.95 -4.02 4.84
N PRO A 92 7.91 -4.13 3.92
CA PRO A 92 8.78 -5.31 3.84
C PRO A 92 9.46 -5.57 5.19
N ARG A 93 9.55 -6.85 5.60
CA ARG A 93 10.26 -7.23 6.84
C ARG A 93 11.75 -6.91 6.70
N TYR A 94 12.33 -6.25 7.70
CA TYR A 94 13.78 -6.05 7.76
C TYR A 94 14.48 -7.41 7.90
N THR A 95 15.51 -7.65 7.08
CA THR A 95 16.32 -8.87 7.15
C THR A 95 17.69 -8.55 7.76
N PRO A 96 18.09 -9.21 8.87
CA PRO A 96 19.39 -9.00 9.49
C PRO A 96 20.52 -9.38 8.52
N ILE A 97 21.68 -8.74 8.68
CA ILE A 97 22.80 -8.82 7.72
C ILE A 97 23.23 -10.26 7.40
N ALA A 98 23.33 -11.13 8.42
CA ALA A 98 23.67 -12.54 8.24
C ALA A 98 22.72 -13.25 7.25
N LYS A 99 21.41 -13.08 7.43
CA LYS A 99 20.35 -13.70 6.59
C LYS A 99 20.13 -13.02 5.23
N ARG A 100 21.04 -12.13 4.80
CA ARG A 100 20.96 -11.52 3.45
C ARG A 100 21.55 -12.42 2.37
N GLN A 101 22.50 -13.30 2.71
CA GLN A 101 23.09 -14.25 1.76
C GLN A 101 22.14 -15.41 1.43
N ASP A 102 21.21 -15.74 2.32
CA ASP A 102 20.17 -16.77 2.09
C ASP A 102 19.02 -16.30 1.16
N LYS A 103 19.00 -15.01 0.79
CA LYS A 103 17.96 -14.45 -0.10
C LYS A 103 17.98 -15.02 -1.52
N PRO A 104 19.11 -15.11 -2.24
CA PRO A 104 19.15 -15.80 -3.53
C PRO A 104 18.72 -17.27 -3.44
N ASP A 105 19.14 -18.01 -2.41
CA ASP A 105 18.73 -19.39 -2.14
C ASP A 105 17.20 -19.52 -2.01
N ALA A 106 16.57 -18.59 -1.27
CA ALA A 106 15.13 -18.48 -1.11
C ALA A 106 14.38 -18.10 -2.40
N ILE A 107 14.92 -17.16 -3.19
CA ILE A 107 14.34 -16.74 -4.47
C ILE A 107 14.35 -17.93 -5.45
N ALA A 108 15.48 -18.63 -5.57
CA ALA A 108 15.60 -19.82 -6.43
C ALA A 108 14.62 -20.93 -6.03
N TRP A 109 14.37 -21.11 -4.74
CA TRP A 109 13.36 -22.06 -4.27
C TRP A 109 11.93 -21.63 -4.60
N LEU A 110 11.56 -20.36 -4.40
CA LEU A 110 10.23 -19.86 -4.77
C LEU A 110 9.97 -19.96 -6.28
N ILE A 111 10.94 -19.59 -7.11
CA ILE A 111 10.82 -19.70 -8.58
C ILE A 111 10.62 -21.15 -9.00
N LYS A 112 11.32 -22.11 -8.36
CA LYS A 112 11.21 -23.54 -8.69
C LYS A 112 9.88 -24.18 -8.28
N HIS A 113 9.36 -23.86 -7.09
CA HIS A 113 8.18 -24.54 -6.52
C HIS A 113 6.87 -23.79 -6.81
N TYR A 114 6.93 -22.47 -6.98
CA TYR A 114 5.77 -21.61 -7.21
C TYR A 114 6.01 -20.67 -8.41
N PRO A 115 6.17 -21.19 -9.64
CA PRO A 115 6.44 -20.39 -10.83
C PRO A 115 5.33 -19.37 -11.19
N MET A 116 4.15 -19.48 -10.57
CA MET A 116 3.06 -18.50 -10.71
C MET A 116 3.20 -17.28 -9.78
N LEU A 117 4.16 -17.25 -8.84
CA LEU A 117 4.42 -16.06 -8.01
C LEU A 117 5.02 -14.93 -8.86
N THR A 118 4.39 -13.75 -8.84
CA THR A 118 4.96 -12.56 -9.48
C THR A 118 6.14 -12.00 -8.68
N ASP A 119 7.07 -11.34 -9.35
CA ASP A 119 8.25 -10.72 -8.74
C ASP A 119 7.89 -9.67 -7.67
N ALA A 120 6.72 -9.03 -7.80
CA ALA A 120 6.17 -8.13 -6.79
C ALA A 120 5.71 -8.84 -5.50
N GLN A 121 5.33 -10.12 -5.58
CA GLN A 121 5.01 -10.94 -4.42
C GLN A 121 6.29 -11.53 -3.80
N ILE A 122 7.21 -12.04 -4.63
CA ILE A 122 8.52 -12.54 -4.17
C ILE A 122 9.29 -11.43 -3.43
N SER A 123 9.28 -10.18 -3.95
CA SER A 123 9.93 -9.04 -3.30
C SER A 123 9.34 -8.72 -1.92
N ARG A 124 8.01 -8.83 -1.77
CA ARG A 124 7.31 -8.60 -0.49
C ARG A 124 7.41 -9.78 0.49
N LEU A 125 7.56 -11.01 0.01
CA LEU A 125 7.78 -12.20 0.83
C LEU A 125 9.18 -12.24 1.46
N ILE A 126 10.23 -12.05 0.65
CA ILE A 126 11.64 -12.17 1.08
C ILE A 126 12.24 -10.83 1.56
N GLY A 127 11.60 -9.71 1.25
CA GLY A 127 12.17 -8.37 1.49
C GLY A 127 13.37 -8.11 0.58
N THR A 128 13.22 -8.34 -0.72
CA THR A 128 14.27 -8.23 -1.75
C THR A 128 13.83 -7.32 -2.89
N THR A 129 14.73 -6.93 -3.79
CA THR A 129 14.41 -6.04 -4.93
C THR A 129 14.12 -6.84 -6.21
N LYS A 130 13.31 -6.25 -7.10
CA LYS A 130 12.99 -6.83 -8.42
C LYS A 130 14.25 -7.18 -9.26
N PRO A 131 15.26 -6.32 -9.43
CA PRO A 131 16.47 -6.70 -10.17
C PRO A 131 17.25 -7.85 -9.53
N THR A 132 17.23 -8.03 -8.20
CA THR A 132 17.80 -9.22 -7.57
C THR A 132 17.02 -10.49 -7.92
N ILE A 133 15.70 -10.42 -8.06
CA ILE A 133 14.86 -11.56 -8.48
C ILE A 133 15.14 -11.94 -9.94
N ALA A 134 15.24 -10.95 -10.83
CA ALA A 134 15.64 -11.16 -12.23
C ALA A 134 17.05 -11.80 -12.31
N ALA A 135 18.05 -11.23 -11.64
CA ALA A 135 19.42 -11.76 -11.65
C ALA A 135 19.54 -13.21 -11.13
N VAL A 136 18.65 -13.66 -10.24
CA VAL A 136 18.58 -15.06 -9.78
C VAL A 136 17.82 -15.95 -10.78
N ARG A 137 16.77 -15.45 -11.45
CA ARG A 137 16.07 -16.14 -12.55
C ARG A 137 17.01 -16.38 -13.73
N ASP A 138 17.74 -15.35 -14.12
CA ASP A 138 18.56 -15.29 -15.33
C ASP A 138 20.00 -15.78 -15.09
N ARG A 139 20.33 -16.17 -13.83
CA ARG A 139 21.65 -16.62 -13.35
C ARG A 139 22.80 -15.60 -13.53
N SER A 140 22.47 -14.33 -13.71
CA SER A 140 23.42 -13.21 -13.80
C SER A 140 23.80 -12.60 -12.44
N HIS A 141 23.28 -13.14 -11.33
CA HIS A 141 23.72 -12.75 -9.99
C HIS A 141 25.19 -13.16 -9.73
N TRP A 142 25.99 -12.30 -9.11
CA TRP A 142 27.43 -12.54 -8.88
C TRP A 142 27.73 -13.87 -8.16
N ASN A 143 26.86 -14.29 -7.24
CA ASN A 143 27.01 -15.55 -6.50
C ASN A 143 26.30 -16.75 -7.16
N SER A 144 25.84 -16.64 -8.41
CA SER A 144 25.02 -17.67 -9.06
C SER A 144 25.57 -19.11 -9.05
N PRO A 145 26.88 -19.40 -9.14
CA PRO A 145 27.36 -20.79 -9.04
C PRO A 145 27.14 -21.44 -7.67
N ASN A 146 26.96 -20.64 -6.60
CA ASN A 146 26.79 -21.14 -5.24
C ASN A 146 25.31 -21.19 -4.77
N ILE A 147 24.37 -20.62 -5.53
CA ILE A 147 22.96 -20.55 -5.15
C ILE A 147 22.35 -21.96 -5.05
N ARG A 148 21.73 -22.26 -3.91
CA ARG A 148 21.06 -23.54 -3.65
C ARG A 148 19.61 -23.27 -3.27
N ALA A 149 18.66 -23.80 -4.04
CA ALA A 149 17.24 -23.63 -3.78
C ALA A 149 16.84 -24.23 -2.41
N ARG A 150 16.73 -23.38 -1.38
CA ARG A 150 16.36 -23.74 0.00
C ARG A 150 15.04 -23.10 0.42
N ASN A 151 14.26 -23.82 1.23
CA ASN A 151 12.94 -23.37 1.65
C ASN A 151 13.02 -22.07 2.50
N PRO A 152 12.39 -20.95 2.08
CA PRO A 152 12.46 -19.68 2.80
C PRO A 152 11.80 -19.71 4.18
N VAL A 153 10.88 -20.64 4.44
CA VAL A 153 10.27 -20.85 5.76
C VAL A 153 11.29 -21.46 6.73
N ALA A 154 12.07 -22.44 6.26
CA ALA A 154 13.14 -23.06 7.05
C ALA A 154 14.33 -22.11 7.35
N MET A 155 14.44 -21.00 6.61
CA MET A 155 15.42 -19.93 6.84
C MET A 155 14.81 -18.74 7.61
N GLU A 156 13.53 -18.85 8.01
CA GLU A 156 12.72 -17.85 8.72
C GLU A 156 12.58 -16.50 7.98
N LEU A 157 12.64 -16.51 6.64
CA LEU A 157 12.48 -15.31 5.81
C LEU A 157 11.01 -14.94 5.59
N CYS A 158 10.12 -15.94 5.57
CA CYS A 158 8.66 -15.76 5.50
C CYS A 158 7.93 -16.90 6.24
N SER A 159 6.67 -16.71 6.62
CA SER A 159 5.82 -17.78 7.14
C SER A 159 5.25 -18.62 6.00
N GLN A 160 4.94 -19.90 6.25
CA GLN A 160 4.17 -20.73 5.33
C GLN A 160 2.84 -20.05 4.95
N GLY A 161 2.13 -19.48 5.92
CA GLY A 161 0.90 -18.73 5.69
C GLY A 161 1.07 -17.45 4.87
N ASP A 162 2.28 -16.86 4.79
CA ASP A 162 2.56 -15.75 3.88
C ASP A 162 2.61 -16.24 2.42
N ILE A 163 3.20 -17.42 2.18
CA ILE A 163 3.24 -18.08 0.86
C ILE A 163 1.82 -18.48 0.44
N ASP A 164 1.07 -19.16 1.31
CA ASP A 164 -0.30 -19.62 1.01
C ASP A 164 -1.22 -18.43 0.72
N ALA A 165 -1.10 -17.33 1.49
CA ALA A 165 -1.82 -16.09 1.23
C ALA A 165 -1.37 -15.38 -0.05
N ALA A 166 -0.13 -15.57 -0.53
CA ALA A 166 0.34 -15.06 -1.81
C ALA A 166 -0.21 -15.88 -2.99
N VAL A 167 -0.19 -17.21 -2.89
CA VAL A 167 -0.76 -18.14 -3.88
C VAL A 167 -2.28 -17.97 -3.98
N GLY A 168 -2.98 -17.92 -2.85
CA GLY A 168 -4.43 -17.69 -2.80
C GLY A 168 -4.85 -16.37 -3.47
N LYS A 169 -4.05 -15.30 -3.34
CA LYS A 169 -4.27 -14.03 -4.03
C LYS A 169 -4.07 -14.11 -5.55
N ILE A 170 -3.22 -15.00 -6.05
CA ILE A 170 -3.09 -15.26 -7.49
C ILE A 170 -4.27 -16.07 -7.98
N GLN A 171 -4.63 -17.17 -7.31
CA GLN A 171 -5.76 -18.00 -7.69
C GLN A 171 -7.08 -17.21 -7.68
N ALA A 172 -7.31 -16.36 -6.67
CA ALA A 172 -8.46 -15.46 -6.62
C ALA A 172 -8.46 -14.44 -7.77
N LYS A 173 -7.30 -13.86 -8.12
CA LYS A 173 -7.18 -12.95 -9.27
C LYS A 173 -7.39 -13.65 -10.61
N ALA A 174 -6.85 -14.86 -10.79
CA ALA A 174 -7.06 -15.66 -12.00
C ALA A 174 -8.53 -16.05 -12.17
N ALA A 175 -9.18 -16.54 -11.11
CA ALA A 175 -10.60 -16.85 -11.12
C ALA A 175 -11.49 -15.61 -11.35
N ALA A 176 -11.10 -14.44 -10.82
CA ALA A 176 -11.78 -13.17 -11.10
C ALA A 176 -11.59 -12.73 -12.57
N ALA A 177 -10.38 -12.85 -13.11
CA ALA A 177 -10.08 -12.53 -14.51
C ALA A 177 -10.83 -13.45 -15.48
N GLU A 178 -10.91 -14.76 -15.21
CA GLU A 178 -11.71 -15.69 -16.01
C GLU A 178 -13.21 -15.40 -15.94
N LYS A 179 -13.74 -15.06 -14.76
CA LYS A 179 -15.14 -14.59 -14.63
C LYS A 179 -15.38 -13.27 -15.40
N ALA A 180 -14.41 -12.36 -15.41
CA ALA A 180 -14.49 -11.11 -16.17
C ALA A 180 -14.45 -11.37 -17.69
N LYS A 181 -13.52 -12.20 -18.18
CA LYS A 181 -13.45 -12.62 -19.60
C LYS A 181 -14.76 -13.27 -20.06
N LYS A 182 -15.31 -14.20 -19.28
CA LYS A 182 -16.57 -14.89 -19.62
C LYS A 182 -17.73 -13.89 -19.71
N ARG A 183 -17.90 -13.01 -18.72
CA ARG A 183 -18.91 -11.93 -18.77
C ARG A 183 -18.68 -10.94 -19.92
N ALA A 184 -17.44 -10.64 -20.29
CA ALA A 184 -17.12 -9.78 -21.43
C ALA A 184 -17.47 -10.45 -22.77
N ALA A 185 -17.15 -11.74 -22.94
CA ALA A 185 -17.50 -12.51 -24.12
C ALA A 185 -19.03 -12.72 -24.24
N GLU A 186 -19.70 -13.00 -23.13
CA GLU A 186 -21.16 -13.11 -23.04
C GLU A 186 -21.85 -11.78 -23.39
N LYS A 187 -21.38 -10.65 -22.83
CA LYS A 187 -21.86 -9.31 -23.19
C LYS A 187 -21.56 -8.94 -24.65
N ALA A 188 -20.41 -9.35 -25.19
CA ALA A 188 -20.07 -9.12 -26.59
C ALA A 188 -20.96 -9.95 -27.54
N LYS A 189 -21.24 -11.22 -27.21
CA LYS A 189 -22.21 -12.05 -27.96
C LYS A 189 -23.60 -11.42 -27.91
N ALA A 190 -24.08 -11.05 -26.72
CA ALA A 190 -25.40 -10.43 -26.56
C ALA A 190 -25.50 -9.08 -27.30
N ALA A 191 -24.43 -8.28 -27.35
CA ALA A 191 -24.39 -7.04 -28.14
C ALA A 191 -24.42 -7.31 -29.66
N ALA A 192 -23.70 -8.32 -30.15
CA ALA A 192 -23.76 -8.73 -31.56
C ALA A 192 -25.14 -9.30 -31.93
N GLU A 193 -25.75 -10.08 -31.04
CA GLU A 193 -27.08 -10.68 -31.22
C GLU A 193 -28.19 -9.62 -31.20
N ALA A 194 -28.08 -8.61 -30.33
CA ALA A 194 -28.96 -7.44 -30.33
C ALA A 194 -28.76 -6.55 -31.57
N ALA A 195 -27.52 -6.38 -32.07
CA ALA A 195 -27.24 -5.65 -33.30
C ALA A 195 -27.82 -6.37 -34.53
N ALA A 196 -27.73 -7.70 -34.59
CA ALA A 196 -28.35 -8.51 -35.64
C ALA A 196 -29.89 -8.42 -35.59
N ALA A 197 -30.48 -8.47 -34.40
CA ALA A 197 -31.93 -8.28 -34.23
C ALA A 197 -32.39 -6.87 -34.65
N ALA A 198 -31.61 -5.82 -34.36
CA ALA A 198 -31.88 -4.46 -34.81
C ALA A 198 -31.77 -4.30 -36.34
N ALA A 199 -30.81 -4.97 -36.98
CA ALA A 199 -30.68 -4.99 -38.43
C ALA A 199 -31.89 -5.71 -39.10
N ALA A 200 -32.29 -6.87 -38.58
CA ALA A 200 -33.46 -7.60 -39.06
C ALA A 200 -34.78 -6.81 -38.87
N ALA A 201 -34.88 -5.98 -37.82
CA ALA A 201 -36.01 -5.07 -37.65
C ALA A 201 -36.01 -3.92 -38.68
N ALA A 202 -34.85 -3.43 -39.10
CA ALA A 202 -34.74 -2.41 -40.14
C ALA A 202 -35.11 -2.95 -41.54
N GLU A 203 -34.77 -4.21 -41.86
CA GLU A 203 -35.22 -4.86 -43.10
C GLU A 203 -36.74 -5.08 -43.15
N ALA A 204 -37.43 -5.15 -42.00
CA ALA A 204 -38.88 -5.26 -41.95
C ALA A 204 -39.61 -3.93 -42.24
N ASP A 205 -39.03 -2.79 -41.85
CA ASP A 205 -39.60 -1.44 -42.09
C ASP A 205 -39.51 -1.04 -43.58
N ALA A 206 -38.43 -1.48 -44.27
CA ALA A 206 -38.21 -1.24 -45.69
C ALA A 206 -39.31 -1.82 -46.62
N ALA A 207 -40.12 -2.77 -46.13
CA ALA A 207 -41.17 -3.41 -46.92
C ALA A 207 -42.38 -2.50 -47.26
N ALA A 208 -42.46 -1.30 -46.66
CA ALA A 208 -43.57 -0.36 -46.87
C ALA A 208 -43.37 0.63 -48.04
N ALA A 209 -42.16 0.77 -48.59
CA ALA A 209 -41.75 1.89 -49.45
C ALA A 209 -41.44 1.48 -50.90
N ALA A 210 -42.31 0.70 -51.55
CA ALA A 210 -42.10 0.17 -52.89
C ALA A 210 -43.02 0.80 -53.97
N ALA A 211 -42.66 1.98 -54.47
CA ALA A 211 -43.18 2.55 -55.70
C ALA A 211 -42.05 3.29 -56.47
N ALA A 212 -41.79 2.87 -57.71
CA ALA A 212 -40.67 3.30 -58.58
C ALA A 212 -41.23 4.03 -59.84
N PRO A 213 -40.43 4.48 -60.84
CA PRO A 213 -38.95 4.53 -61.00
C PRO A 213 -38.46 6.01 -61.03
N GLU A 214 -37.34 6.49 -61.59
CA GLU A 214 -36.25 6.00 -62.48
C GLU A 214 -34.98 6.91 -62.19
N ALA A 215 -33.80 6.91 -62.83
CA ALA A 215 -33.33 6.36 -64.10
C ALA A 215 -31.79 6.13 -64.17
N ALA A 216 -31.32 5.81 -65.38
CA ALA A 216 -29.93 5.67 -65.83
C ALA A 216 -29.21 7.04 -66.01
N ALA A 217 -27.89 7.14 -66.24
CA ALA A 217 -26.80 6.16 -66.35
C ALA A 217 -25.46 6.81 -65.92
N GLY A 218 -24.42 6.01 -65.70
CA GLY A 218 -23.09 6.50 -65.28
C GLY A 218 -22.01 6.48 -66.36
N ALA A 219 -21.02 7.38 -66.23
CA ALA A 219 -19.70 7.28 -66.85
C ALA A 219 -18.67 8.03 -65.98
N ALA A 220 -17.46 7.46 -65.87
CA ALA A 220 -16.24 8.09 -65.37
C ALA A 220 -15.17 7.88 -66.48
N PRO A 221 -14.11 8.71 -66.59
CA PRO A 221 -13.05 8.71 -65.58
C PRO A 221 -12.31 10.07 -65.39
N GLU A 222 -11.14 9.97 -64.76
CA GLU A 222 -9.94 10.82 -64.90
C GLU A 222 -9.75 12.04 -63.99
N GLN A 223 -8.51 12.12 -63.48
CA GLN A 223 -7.84 13.22 -62.76
C GLN A 223 -6.83 13.84 -63.75
N PRO A 224 -6.22 15.05 -63.57
CA PRO A 224 -5.76 15.58 -62.27
C PRO A 224 -5.72 17.15 -62.16
N GLU A 225 -4.85 17.61 -61.26
CA GLU A 225 -4.22 18.95 -61.16
C GLU A 225 -4.80 20.00 -60.21
N GLN A 226 -3.96 21.01 -59.93
CA GLN A 226 -3.87 21.82 -58.71
C GLN A 226 -4.66 23.15 -58.83
N PRO A 227 -4.72 23.98 -57.76
CA PRO A 227 -3.69 25.01 -57.65
C PRO A 227 -3.23 25.40 -56.23
N ALA A 228 -2.14 26.15 -56.16
CA ALA A 228 -1.73 27.01 -55.03
C ALA A 228 -2.60 28.31 -54.99
N GLU A 229 -2.44 29.32 -54.12
CA GLU A 229 -1.41 29.68 -53.12
C GLU A 229 -2.03 30.65 -52.08
N THR A 230 -1.17 31.20 -51.19
CA THR A 230 -1.33 32.38 -50.31
C THR A 230 -1.90 32.11 -48.90
N ALA A 231 -1.44 32.80 -47.83
CA ALA A 231 -0.56 33.97 -47.78
C ALA A 231 0.47 33.99 -46.62
N ALA A 232 1.68 34.45 -46.96
CA ALA A 232 2.53 35.41 -46.25
C ALA A 232 3.12 35.17 -44.82
N ALA A 233 4.44 35.43 -44.75
CA ALA A 233 5.17 36.16 -43.69
C ALA A 233 5.59 35.46 -42.38
N GLU A 234 6.76 34.81 -42.42
CA GLU A 234 7.80 35.00 -41.37
C GLU A 234 8.52 36.38 -41.58
N PRO A 235 9.44 36.85 -40.71
CA PRO A 235 10.81 36.29 -40.65
C PRO A 235 11.54 36.36 -39.28
N SER A 236 12.71 35.68 -39.22
CA SER A 236 13.87 35.96 -38.33
C SER A 236 13.72 35.68 -36.82
N THR A 237 14.74 35.18 -36.09
CA THR A 237 16.16 34.78 -36.34
C THR A 237 16.58 33.87 -35.15
N GLU A 238 17.68 33.10 -35.07
CA GLU A 238 18.83 32.74 -35.93
C GLU A 238 19.59 31.55 -35.26
N SER A 239 20.33 30.71 -36.03
CA SER A 239 21.49 29.83 -35.72
C SER A 239 21.70 29.13 -34.33
N THR A 240 22.44 28.01 -34.13
CA THR A 240 23.15 26.94 -34.88
C THR A 240 24.01 26.19 -33.80
N PRO A 241 24.61 24.98 -33.99
CA PRO A 241 24.15 23.65 -34.43
C PRO A 241 24.07 22.64 -33.23
N PRO A 242 23.82 21.33 -33.43
CA PRO A 242 24.12 20.30 -32.41
C PRO A 242 25.62 19.94 -32.34
N ALA A 243 26.06 19.42 -31.19
CA ALA A 243 27.42 18.90 -30.97
C ALA A 243 27.38 17.50 -30.31
N GLU A 244 28.42 16.70 -30.56
CA GLU A 244 28.47 15.24 -30.36
C GLU A 244 29.41 14.83 -29.20
N ALA A 245 29.22 13.61 -28.69
CA ALA A 245 30.12 12.81 -27.84
C ALA A 245 30.87 13.48 -26.67
N ALA A 246 30.57 13.02 -25.44
CA ALA A 246 31.43 13.21 -24.27
C ALA A 246 31.78 11.85 -23.64
N GLU A 247 33.05 11.45 -23.73
CA GLU A 247 33.61 10.20 -23.21
C GLU A 247 34.10 10.39 -21.75
N PRO A 248 33.84 9.46 -20.82
CA PRO A 248 34.34 9.54 -19.45
C PRO A 248 35.78 9.01 -19.34
N PRO A 249 36.75 9.78 -18.81
CA PRO A 249 38.15 9.36 -18.73
C PRO A 249 38.41 8.28 -17.66
N ALA A 250 39.50 7.55 -17.84
CA ALA A 250 40.02 6.53 -16.93
C ALA A 250 40.61 7.13 -15.63
N PRO A 251 40.76 6.34 -14.54
CA PRO A 251 41.35 6.81 -13.29
C PRO A 251 42.89 6.86 -13.33
N ASP A 252 43.48 7.89 -12.70
CA ASP A 252 44.91 7.94 -12.38
C ASP A 252 45.29 6.92 -11.29
N GLU A 253 46.47 6.31 -11.43
CA GLU A 253 47.09 5.47 -10.42
C GLU A 253 48.23 6.18 -9.68
N ASP A 254 48.54 5.62 -8.51
CA ASP A 254 49.80 5.74 -7.77
C ASP A 254 50.21 7.12 -7.19
N LYS A 255 50.02 7.24 -5.86
CA LYS A 255 51.11 7.78 -5.04
C LYS A 255 51.25 7.05 -3.71
N GLN A 256 52.22 6.16 -3.65
CA GLN A 256 52.69 5.47 -2.45
C GLN A 256 53.01 6.44 -1.31
N VAL A 257 52.52 6.14 -0.10
CA VAL A 257 53.16 6.53 1.16
C VAL A 257 53.20 5.31 2.09
N SER A 258 54.39 4.78 2.29
CA SER A 258 54.68 3.70 3.24
C SER A 258 54.56 4.20 4.69
N GLY A 259 53.91 3.44 5.57
CA GLY A 259 53.61 3.89 6.94
C GLY A 259 53.21 2.79 7.92
N GLN A 260 53.85 1.61 7.86
CA GLN A 260 53.63 0.56 8.86
C GLN A 260 54.47 0.80 10.12
N SER A 261 53.87 1.40 11.15
CA SER A 261 54.40 1.38 12.51
C SER A 261 53.70 0.30 13.34
N ASN A 262 54.50 -0.63 13.88
CA ASN A 262 54.01 -1.72 14.72
C ASN A 262 53.52 -1.18 16.08
N ALA A 263 52.32 -1.57 16.51
CA ALA A 263 51.73 -1.16 17.79
C ALA A 263 51.24 -2.39 18.57
N GLU A 264 52.19 -3.00 19.29
CA GLU A 264 51.98 -4.19 20.09
C GLU A 264 51.09 -3.90 21.31
N ASN A 265 50.00 -4.67 21.48
CA ASN A 265 49.04 -4.49 22.58
C ASN A 265 48.94 -5.77 23.42
N PRO A 266 49.63 -5.87 24.58
CA PRO A 266 49.69 -7.08 25.37
C PRO A 266 48.39 -7.35 26.15
N ASN A 267 47.80 -8.52 25.91
CA ASN A 267 46.60 -9.00 26.60
C ASN A 267 46.88 -9.29 28.10
N PRO A 268 46.22 -8.62 29.07
CA PRO A 268 46.38 -8.92 30.49
C PRO A 268 45.61 -10.19 30.87
N GLN A 269 46.33 -11.28 31.14
CA GLN A 269 45.71 -12.49 31.69
C GLN A 269 45.14 -12.23 33.09
N THR A 270 43.82 -12.35 33.22
CA THR A 270 43.17 -12.55 34.52
C THR A 270 43.58 -13.91 35.09
N LYS A 271 44.35 -13.92 36.17
CA LYS A 271 44.54 -15.11 37.02
C LYS A 271 43.59 -15.07 38.20
N GLU A 272 42.93 -16.20 38.43
CA GLU A 272 42.08 -16.43 39.60
C GLU A 272 42.92 -16.55 40.89
N PRO A 273 42.42 -16.07 42.04
CA PRO A 273 43.01 -16.39 43.33
C PRO A 273 42.54 -17.77 43.82
N THR A 274 43.46 -18.74 43.90
CA THR A 274 43.22 -20.04 44.55
C THR A 274 42.88 -19.85 46.03
N ALA A 275 41.96 -20.69 46.54
CA ALA A 275 41.54 -20.67 47.94
C ALA A 275 42.63 -21.17 48.92
N ALA A 276 42.66 -20.55 50.11
CA ALA A 276 43.26 -21.03 51.35
C ALA A 276 42.48 -20.43 52.52
#